data_AF-A0A847F7U3-F1
#
_entry.id   AF-A0A847F7U3-F1
#
_cell.length_a   1.000
_cell.length_b   1.000
_cell.length_c   1.000
_cell.angle_alpha   90.00
_cell.angle_beta   90.00
_cell.angle_gamma   90.00
#
_symmetry.space_group_name_H-M   'P 1'
#
loop_
_entity.id
_entity.type
_entity.pdbx_description
1 polymer ?
#
loop_
_entity_poly.entity_id
_entity_poly.type
_entity_poly.pdbx_seq_one_letter_code
_entity_poly.pdbx_strand_id
1 'polypeptide(L)'
;MKVGRTLLVYPVLGISSVLSGSAVIAMVRAGDHDGKYWWRAVVQPWAKNLIRAGGVSKVEYLGDRAALEGFRGVIMSNHESHFDPPALILASDTPLRFMAKESLSRFPVFGSAMRAMGMLFVDRSNKTKAWESIRAAAETLAEGKAVLVFPEGTRSKDGELLPFKRGGFVLALESGLPILPIGIAGTGKVLPPGWVVRDTGAAVLAVGEPIPTEGKTDLEALMAETREAILKLRDQARVRLREIEARRS
;
A
#
# COMPACT_ATOMS: atom_id res chain seq x y z
N MET A 1 -14.74 24.20 2.44
CA MET A 1 -14.05 23.15 3.23
C MET A 1 -12.95 22.38 2.48
N LYS A 2 -13.06 22.09 1.18
CA LYS A 2 -12.09 21.23 0.44
C LYS A 2 -10.70 21.87 0.23
N VAL A 3 -10.62 23.15 -0.13
CA VAL A 3 -9.35 23.91 -0.21
C VAL A 3 -8.60 23.94 1.13
N GLY A 4 -9.33 24.15 2.24
CA GLY A 4 -8.75 24.11 3.59
C GLY A 4 -8.16 22.74 3.95
N ARG A 5 -8.78 21.64 3.51
CA ARG A 5 -8.23 20.29 3.70
C ARG A 5 -7.00 20.03 2.84
N THR A 6 -6.99 20.49 1.59
CA THR A 6 -5.78 20.45 0.74
C THR A 6 -4.62 21.15 1.43
N LEU A 7 -4.84 22.37 1.93
CA LEU A 7 -3.82 23.12 2.67
C LEU A 7 -3.41 22.44 3.99
N LEU A 8 -4.30 21.71 4.65
CA LEU A 8 -3.99 20.95 5.87
C LEU A 8 -3.16 19.68 5.59
N VAL A 9 -3.39 19.01 4.45
CA VAL A 9 -2.65 17.77 4.10
C VAL A 9 -1.16 18.04 3.92
N TYR A 10 -0.75 19.17 3.33
CA TYR A 10 0.67 19.47 3.12
C TYR A 10 1.51 19.57 4.40
N PRO A 11 1.17 20.39 5.42
CA PRO A 11 1.93 20.46 6.65
C PRO A 11 1.81 19.17 7.46
N VAL A 12 0.63 18.51 7.48
CA VAL A 12 0.49 17.20 8.11
C VAL A 12 1.44 16.21 7.45
N LEU A 13 1.45 16.09 6.13
CA LEU A 13 2.37 15.21 5.42
C LEU A 13 3.83 15.61 5.68
N GLY A 14 4.21 16.87 5.49
CA GLY A 14 5.59 17.31 5.60
C GLY A 14 6.15 17.16 7.01
N ILE A 15 5.54 17.86 7.98
CA ILE A 15 6.04 17.92 9.36
C ILE A 15 5.93 16.54 10.02
N SER A 16 4.77 15.88 9.92
CA SER A 16 4.62 14.58 10.57
C SER A 16 5.50 13.51 9.94
N SER A 17 5.76 13.55 8.62
CA SER A 17 6.70 12.59 8.01
C SER A 17 8.14 12.80 8.48
N VAL A 18 8.55 14.03 8.76
CA VAL A 18 9.88 14.31 9.33
C VAL A 18 9.97 13.81 10.78
N LEU A 19 8.96 14.09 11.60
CA LEU A 19 8.93 13.66 13.00
C LEU A 19 8.83 12.14 13.12
N SER A 20 7.84 11.53 12.45
CA SER A 20 7.64 10.08 12.43
C SER A 20 8.82 9.36 11.78
N GLY A 21 9.38 9.91 10.69
CA GLY A 21 10.55 9.34 10.03
C GLY A 21 11.79 9.35 10.94
N SER A 22 12.05 10.47 11.63
CA SER A 22 13.14 10.55 12.61
C SER A 22 12.96 9.57 13.77
N ALA A 23 11.73 9.42 14.28
CA ALA A 23 11.41 8.48 15.34
C ALA A 23 11.62 7.02 14.90
N VAL A 24 11.15 6.63 13.71
CA VAL A 24 11.39 5.30 13.15
C VAL A 24 12.90 5.03 13.03
N ILE A 25 13.66 5.97 12.48
CA ILE A 25 15.13 5.83 12.35
C ILE A 25 15.78 5.62 13.73
N ALA A 26 15.38 6.39 14.74
CA ALA A 26 15.92 6.27 16.09
C ALA A 26 15.57 4.90 16.73
N MET A 27 14.32 4.44 16.58
CA MET A 27 13.87 3.15 17.12
C MET A 27 14.55 1.97 16.43
N VAL A 28 14.73 2.02 15.11
CA VAL A 28 15.49 1.01 14.36
C VAL A 28 16.96 1.00 14.82
N ARG A 29 17.58 2.16 15.04
CA ARG A 29 18.95 2.24 15.59
C ARG A 29 19.06 1.72 17.03
N ALA A 30 17.97 1.78 17.78
CA ALA A 30 17.86 1.21 19.13
C ALA A 30 17.53 -0.30 19.14
N GLY A 31 17.44 -0.94 17.97
CA GLY A 31 17.27 -2.39 17.84
C GLY A 31 15.87 -2.88 17.43
N ASP A 32 14.89 -1.99 17.23
CA ASP A 32 13.54 -2.37 16.76
C ASP A 32 13.51 -2.60 15.24
N HIS A 33 14.36 -3.51 14.74
CA HIS A 33 14.53 -3.76 13.30
C HIS A 33 13.29 -4.37 12.63
N ASP A 34 12.51 -5.15 13.38
CA ASP A 34 11.32 -5.84 12.86
C ASP A 34 10.02 -5.05 13.04
N GLY A 35 10.07 -3.85 13.61
CA GLY A 35 8.89 -2.99 13.74
C GLY A 35 7.88 -3.46 14.77
N LYS A 36 8.35 -4.14 15.81
CA LYS A 36 7.55 -4.55 16.95
C LYS A 36 6.89 -3.35 17.64
N TYR A 37 7.58 -2.21 17.71
CA TYR A 37 7.08 -1.02 18.39
C TYR A 37 6.80 0.13 17.42
N TRP A 38 7.72 0.47 16.52
CA TRP A 38 7.57 1.66 15.67
C TRP A 38 6.39 1.59 14.71
N TRP A 39 5.95 0.39 14.32
CA TRP A 39 4.80 0.23 13.42
C TRP A 39 3.51 0.76 14.04
N ARG A 40 3.14 0.25 15.22
CA ARG A 40 1.91 0.64 15.92
C ARG A 40 2.04 1.99 16.62
N ALA A 41 3.21 2.32 17.15
CA ALA A 41 3.40 3.55 17.92
C ALA A 41 3.65 4.79 17.05
N VAL A 42 4.19 4.63 15.84
CA VAL A 42 4.61 5.76 14.99
C VAL A 42 3.94 5.73 13.62
N VAL A 43 4.04 4.61 12.89
CA VAL A 43 3.64 4.56 11.47
C VAL A 43 2.12 4.48 11.29
N GLN A 44 1.41 3.68 12.07
CA GLN A 44 -0.06 3.65 12.05
C GLN A 44 -0.67 5.01 12.47
N PRO A 45 -0.23 5.67 13.57
CA PRO A 45 -0.71 7.02 13.90
C PRO A 45 -0.43 8.06 12.81
N TRP A 46 0.76 8.02 12.20
CA TRP A 46 1.10 8.86 11.06
C TRP A 46 0.11 8.66 9.90
N ALA A 47 -0.11 7.41 9.49
CA ALA A 47 -1.05 7.07 8.42
C ALA A 47 -2.48 7.52 8.74
N LYS A 48 -2.94 7.28 9.97
CA LYS A 48 -4.26 7.67 10.48
C LYS A 48 -4.46 9.19 10.44
N ASN A 49 -3.48 9.95 10.91
CA ASN A 49 -3.54 11.41 10.92
C ASN A 49 -3.53 11.97 9.50
N LEU A 50 -2.71 11.40 8.62
CA LEU A 50 -2.63 11.81 7.22
C LEU A 50 -3.97 11.62 6.49
N ILE A 51 -4.59 10.44 6.59
CA ILE A 51 -5.87 10.20 5.91
C ILE A 51 -7.03 11.02 6.52
N ARG A 52 -7.01 11.25 7.85
CA ARG A 52 -8.01 12.09 8.53
C ARG A 52 -7.90 13.56 8.14
N ALA A 53 -6.68 14.09 8.02
CA ALA A 53 -6.44 15.44 7.53
C ALA A 53 -7.00 15.65 6.12
N GLY A 54 -6.89 14.62 5.26
CA GLY A 54 -7.51 14.60 3.94
C GLY A 54 -9.02 14.39 3.93
N GLY A 55 -9.63 14.03 5.06
CA GLY A 55 -11.08 13.84 5.18
C GLY A 55 -11.59 12.43 4.95
N VAL A 56 -10.72 11.41 5.04
CA VAL A 56 -11.15 10.02 5.21
C VAL A 56 -11.58 9.83 6.67
N SER A 57 -12.89 9.76 6.89
CA SER A 57 -13.52 9.66 8.21
C SER A 57 -13.38 8.29 8.86
N LYS A 58 -13.36 7.23 8.04
CA LYS A 58 -13.29 5.82 8.47
C LYS A 58 -12.65 4.98 7.37
N VAL A 59 -11.88 3.97 7.78
CA VAL A 59 -11.47 2.85 6.93
C VAL A 59 -12.28 1.64 7.38
N GLU A 60 -13.03 1.04 6.46
CA GLU A 60 -13.84 -0.14 6.69
C GLU A 60 -13.24 -1.34 5.96
N TYR A 61 -13.37 -2.52 6.56
CA TYR A 61 -12.77 -3.75 6.05
C TYR A 61 -13.87 -4.75 5.69
N LEU A 62 -13.75 -5.40 4.54
CA LEU A 62 -14.56 -6.53 4.12
C LEU A 62 -13.65 -7.76 3.97
N GLY A 63 -14.21 -8.94 4.23
CA GLY A 63 -13.42 -10.18 4.27
C GLY A 63 -12.63 -10.34 5.58
N ASP A 64 -11.70 -11.29 5.58
CA ASP A 64 -10.88 -11.56 6.76
C ASP A 64 -9.68 -10.61 6.82
N ARG A 65 -9.79 -9.55 7.65
CA ARG A 65 -8.67 -8.66 7.94
C ARG A 65 -7.51 -9.43 8.60
N ALA A 66 -7.78 -10.47 9.37
CA ALA A 66 -6.74 -11.24 10.05
C ALA A 66 -5.80 -11.95 9.07
N ALA A 67 -6.22 -12.17 7.81
CA ALA A 67 -5.37 -12.69 6.75
C ALA A 67 -4.17 -11.78 6.42
N LEU A 68 -4.18 -10.50 6.85
CA LEU A 68 -3.02 -9.60 6.74
C LEU A 68 -2.00 -9.81 7.86
N GLU A 69 -2.43 -10.36 9.00
CA GLU A 69 -1.60 -10.44 10.18
C GLU A 69 -0.60 -11.59 10.07
N GLY A 70 0.69 -11.26 10.16
CA GLY A 70 1.76 -12.23 9.94
C GLY A 70 1.82 -12.80 8.52
N PHE A 71 1.10 -12.21 7.55
CA PHE A 71 1.10 -12.70 6.17
C PHE A 71 2.52 -12.71 5.60
N ARG A 72 2.85 -13.80 4.88
CA ARG A 72 4.14 -13.98 4.21
C ARG A 72 3.88 -14.13 2.72
N GLY A 73 4.27 -13.12 1.95
CA GLY A 73 4.09 -13.11 0.50
C GLY A 73 3.88 -11.71 -0.06
N VAL A 74 3.23 -11.66 -1.22
CA VAL A 74 3.05 -10.40 -1.96
C VAL A 74 1.61 -9.93 -1.84
N ILE A 75 1.39 -8.80 -1.19
CA ILE A 75 0.08 -8.17 -1.12
C ILE A 75 -0.10 -7.30 -2.37
N MET A 76 -1.19 -7.50 -3.12
CA MET A 76 -1.46 -6.73 -4.33
C MET A 76 -2.80 -6.00 -4.26
N SER A 77 -2.79 -4.70 -4.55
CA SER A 77 -3.99 -3.85 -4.50
C SER A 77 -4.09 -2.95 -5.72
N ASN A 78 -5.32 -2.59 -6.14
CA ASN A 78 -5.51 -1.46 -7.06
C ASN A 78 -4.99 -0.15 -6.44
N HIS A 79 -4.66 0.83 -7.29
CA HIS A 79 -4.07 2.11 -6.90
C HIS A 79 -4.80 3.28 -7.56
N GLU A 80 -5.55 4.05 -6.78
CA GLU A 80 -6.36 5.18 -7.24
C GLU A 80 -6.00 6.49 -6.52
N SER A 81 -5.23 6.43 -5.43
CA SER A 81 -5.03 7.57 -4.52
C SER A 81 -3.65 7.62 -3.86
N HIS A 82 -3.27 8.82 -3.43
CA HIS A 82 -2.17 9.00 -2.47
C HIS A 82 -2.49 8.40 -1.08
N PHE A 83 -3.75 8.13 -0.76
CA PHE A 83 -4.18 7.53 0.51
C PHE A 83 -4.28 6.01 0.49
N ASP A 84 -4.04 5.33 -0.63
CA ASP A 84 -4.05 3.86 -0.64
C ASP A 84 -2.96 3.25 0.26
N PRO A 85 -1.67 3.67 0.18
CA PRO A 85 -0.65 3.11 1.06
C PRO A 85 -0.94 3.39 2.55
N PRO A 86 -1.30 4.62 2.99
CA PRO A 86 -1.74 4.86 4.37
C PRO A 86 -2.96 4.04 4.79
N ALA A 87 -3.95 3.81 3.92
CA ALA A 87 -5.11 2.99 4.26
C ALA A 87 -4.72 1.51 4.50
N LEU A 88 -3.78 0.98 3.71
CA LEU A 88 -3.23 -0.36 3.86
C LEU A 88 -2.33 -0.50 5.11
N ILE A 89 -1.57 0.54 5.47
CA ILE A 89 -0.82 0.57 6.74
C ILE A 89 -1.76 0.37 7.94
N LEU A 90 -2.95 0.97 7.90
CA LEU A 90 -3.94 0.83 8.97
C LEU A 90 -4.65 -0.53 8.97
N ALA A 91 -4.55 -1.29 7.88
CA ALA A 91 -5.19 -2.59 7.75
C ALA A 91 -4.41 -3.72 8.43
N SER A 92 -3.11 -3.54 8.67
CA SER A 92 -2.22 -4.57 9.19
C SER A 92 -1.57 -4.11 10.50
N ASP A 93 -1.65 -4.94 11.54
CA ASP A 93 -0.91 -4.77 12.78
C ASP A 93 0.54 -5.26 12.65
N THR A 94 0.84 -6.03 11.60
CA THR A 94 2.19 -6.43 11.20
C THR A 94 2.82 -5.43 10.23
N PRO A 95 4.12 -5.11 10.35
CA PRO A 95 4.79 -4.18 9.44
C PRO A 95 4.77 -4.63 7.98
N LEU A 96 4.34 -3.73 7.10
CA LEU A 96 4.33 -3.94 5.65
C LEU A 96 5.53 -3.26 5.00
N ARG A 97 6.23 -3.98 4.12
CA ARG A 97 7.22 -3.39 3.21
C ARG A 97 6.54 -3.02 1.90
N PHE A 98 6.95 -1.94 1.25
CA PHE A 98 6.32 -1.47 0.02
C PHE A 98 7.33 -1.47 -1.12
N MET A 99 6.88 -1.87 -2.31
CA MET A 99 7.60 -1.63 -3.55
C MET A 99 7.42 -0.17 -3.99
N ALA A 100 8.32 0.69 -3.53
CA ALA A 100 8.29 2.13 -3.69
C ALA A 100 9.04 2.63 -4.93
N LYS A 101 8.72 3.84 -5.40
CA LYS A 101 9.46 4.50 -6.49
C LYS A 101 10.81 4.99 -5.99
N GLU A 102 11.89 4.72 -6.73
CA GLU A 102 13.26 5.15 -6.39
C GLU A 102 13.37 6.64 -6.04
N SER A 103 12.62 7.53 -6.70
CA SER A 103 12.66 8.97 -6.40
C SER A 103 12.27 9.33 -4.95
N LEU A 104 11.52 8.46 -4.25
CA LEU A 104 11.18 8.67 -2.83
C LEU A 104 12.40 8.48 -1.91
N SER A 105 13.42 7.73 -2.37
CA SER A 105 14.65 7.46 -1.61
C SER A 105 15.51 8.71 -1.43
N ARG A 106 15.28 9.75 -2.25
CA ARG A 106 16.02 11.01 -2.28
C ARG A 106 15.60 12.02 -1.21
N PHE A 107 14.44 11.84 -0.60
CA PHE A 107 14.00 12.71 0.50
C PHE A 107 14.80 12.34 1.76
N PRO A 108 15.55 13.27 2.40
CA PRO A 108 16.55 12.93 3.41
C PRO A 108 15.99 12.11 4.58
N VAL A 109 14.97 12.62 5.27
CA VAL A 109 14.37 11.92 6.43
C VAL A 109 13.40 10.84 5.98
N PHE A 110 12.50 11.16 5.06
CA PHE A 110 11.47 10.21 4.60
C PHE A 110 12.06 8.98 3.90
N GLY A 111 12.99 9.18 2.96
CA GLY A 111 13.68 8.10 2.27
C GLY A 111 14.56 7.26 3.20
N SER A 112 15.24 7.89 4.17
CA SER A 112 16.02 7.16 5.17
C SER A 112 15.15 6.32 6.11
N ALA A 113 13.99 6.85 6.53
CA ALA A 113 13.03 6.09 7.32
C ALA A 113 12.46 4.91 6.52
N MET A 114 12.11 5.13 5.25
CA MET A 114 11.69 4.05 4.36
C MET A 114 12.76 2.95 4.21
N ARG A 115 14.04 3.31 4.06
CA ARG A 115 15.13 2.32 4.08
C ARG A 115 15.21 1.57 5.42
N ALA A 116 15.10 2.29 6.54
CA ALA A 116 15.12 1.69 7.88
C ALA A 116 13.96 0.70 8.10
N MET A 117 12.80 0.94 7.50
CA MET A 117 11.64 0.03 7.51
C MET A 117 11.79 -1.16 6.54
N GLY A 118 12.85 -1.22 5.74
CA GLY A 118 13.05 -2.27 4.73
C GLY A 118 12.19 -2.11 3.48
N MET A 119 11.80 -0.89 3.12
CA MET A 119 11.07 -0.61 1.87
C MET A 119 11.94 -0.93 0.65
N LEU A 120 11.31 -1.45 -0.40
CA LEU A 120 11.98 -1.86 -1.62
C LEU A 120 11.86 -0.76 -2.67
N PHE A 121 12.96 -0.10 -2.98
CA PHE A 121 12.95 0.94 -4.01
C PHE A 121 13.19 0.33 -5.39
N VAL A 122 12.34 0.71 -6.34
CA VAL A 122 12.41 0.24 -7.73
C VAL A 122 12.59 1.42 -8.67
N ASP A 123 13.68 1.39 -9.44
CA ASP A 123 13.91 2.32 -10.55
C ASP A 123 13.19 1.84 -11.81
N ARG A 124 11.97 2.36 -12.01
CA ARG A 124 11.14 2.02 -13.17
C ARG A 124 11.69 2.54 -14.50
N SER A 125 12.72 3.41 -14.48
CA SER A 125 13.37 3.92 -15.70
C SER A 125 14.49 3.03 -16.21
N ASN A 126 15.05 2.17 -15.34
CA ASN A 126 16.13 1.25 -15.67
C ASN A 126 15.69 -0.20 -15.43
N LYS A 127 15.40 -0.93 -16.52
CA LYS A 127 14.91 -2.31 -16.45
C LYS A 127 15.85 -3.24 -15.69
N THR A 128 17.17 -3.14 -15.92
CA THR A 128 18.16 -4.00 -15.27
C THR A 128 18.16 -3.79 -13.76
N LYS A 129 18.23 -2.54 -13.31
CA LYS A 129 18.19 -2.21 -11.87
C LYS A 129 16.87 -2.61 -11.21
N ALA A 130 15.76 -2.48 -11.93
CA ALA A 130 14.46 -2.93 -11.44
C ALA A 130 14.46 -4.44 -11.18
N TRP A 131 15.02 -5.23 -12.10
CA TRP A 131 15.12 -6.68 -11.95
C TRP A 131 16.05 -7.11 -10.81
N GLU A 132 17.20 -6.46 -10.66
CA GLU A 132 18.11 -6.68 -9.54
C GLU A 132 17.42 -6.42 -8.20
N SER A 133 16.69 -5.32 -8.10
CA SER A 133 15.94 -4.94 -6.89
C SER A 133 14.83 -5.95 -6.56
N ILE A 134 14.15 -6.48 -7.58
CA ILE A 134 13.11 -7.50 -7.41
C ILE A 134 13.71 -8.84 -6.93
N ARG A 135 14.87 -9.25 -7.47
CA ARG A 135 15.54 -10.49 -7.03
C ARG A 135 16.04 -10.38 -5.59
N ALA A 136 16.71 -9.27 -5.25
CA ALA A 136 17.12 -9.01 -3.88
C ALA A 136 15.91 -8.97 -2.92
N ALA A 137 14.79 -8.41 -3.37
CA ALA A 137 13.55 -8.44 -2.59
C ALA A 137 13.01 -9.86 -2.36
N ALA A 138 13.10 -10.74 -3.35
CA ALA A 138 12.65 -12.13 -3.23
C ALA A 138 13.43 -12.89 -2.14
N GLU A 139 14.74 -12.65 -2.04
CA GLU A 139 15.58 -13.22 -0.98
C GLU A 139 15.12 -12.73 0.41
N THR A 140 14.82 -11.43 0.56
CA THR A 140 14.36 -10.87 1.84
C THR A 140 12.92 -11.23 2.23
N LEU A 141 12.09 -11.66 1.27
CA LEU A 141 10.74 -12.16 1.53
C LEU A 141 10.77 -13.52 2.24
N ALA A 142 11.81 -14.33 1.97
CA ALA A 142 12.01 -15.62 2.63
C ALA A 142 12.14 -15.48 4.16
N GLU A 143 12.63 -14.33 4.65
CA GLU A 143 12.72 -13.97 6.07
C GLU A 143 11.35 -13.75 6.75
N GLY A 144 10.25 -13.92 6.02
CA GLY A 144 8.89 -13.98 6.57
C GLY A 144 8.19 -12.64 6.70
N LYS A 145 8.46 -11.73 5.76
CA LYS A 145 7.83 -10.40 5.72
C LYS A 145 6.88 -10.32 4.51
N ALA A 146 5.88 -9.46 4.58
CA ALA A 146 5.00 -9.17 3.44
C ALA A 146 5.54 -7.98 2.62
N VAL A 147 5.41 -8.06 1.29
CA VAL A 147 5.67 -6.94 0.39
C VAL A 147 4.39 -6.51 -0.29
N LEU A 148 4.02 -5.25 -0.11
CA LEU A 148 2.90 -4.61 -0.77
C LEU A 148 3.32 -4.04 -2.13
N VAL A 149 2.59 -4.42 -3.16
CA VAL A 149 2.77 -3.99 -4.54
C VAL A 149 1.46 -3.43 -5.08
N PHE A 150 1.54 -2.27 -5.74
CA PHE A 150 0.48 -1.79 -6.62
C PHE A 150 0.83 -2.20 -8.05
N PRO A 151 0.24 -3.29 -8.59
CA PRO A 151 0.70 -3.93 -9.82
C PRO A 151 0.53 -3.02 -11.05
N GLU A 152 -0.35 -2.02 -11.01
CA GLU A 152 -0.51 -0.99 -12.04
C GLU A 152 0.76 -0.13 -12.23
N GLY A 153 1.59 -0.03 -11.18
CA GLY A 153 2.82 0.79 -11.19
C GLY A 153 2.57 2.30 -11.26
N THR A 154 1.33 2.75 -11.19
CA THR A 154 0.92 4.15 -11.07
C THR A 154 -0.50 4.17 -10.54
N ARG A 155 -0.98 5.35 -10.16
CA ARG A 155 -2.38 5.55 -9.80
C ARG A 155 -3.23 5.76 -11.05
N SER A 156 -4.41 5.19 -11.04
CA SER A 156 -5.47 5.50 -12.00
C SER A 156 -5.94 6.95 -11.87
N LYS A 157 -6.29 7.57 -13.01
CA LYS A 157 -6.78 8.97 -13.07
C LYS A 157 -8.30 9.05 -13.10
N ASP A 158 -8.94 8.04 -13.67
CA ASP A 158 -10.39 7.90 -13.85
C ASP A 158 -11.01 6.86 -12.91
N GLY A 159 -10.19 6.12 -12.16
CA GLY A 159 -10.64 5.05 -11.28
C GLY A 159 -10.76 3.70 -12.00
N GLU A 160 -10.34 3.60 -13.25
CA GLU A 160 -10.25 2.31 -13.93
C GLU A 160 -8.99 1.55 -13.57
N LEU A 161 -9.09 0.21 -13.52
CA LEU A 161 -7.96 -0.64 -13.17
C LEU A 161 -7.02 -0.75 -14.37
N LEU A 162 -5.83 -0.19 -14.24
CA LEU A 162 -4.84 -0.12 -15.31
C LEU A 162 -4.21 -1.50 -15.60
N PRO A 163 -3.53 -1.66 -16.76
CA PRO A 163 -2.76 -2.87 -17.05
C PRO A 163 -1.66 -3.11 -16.00
N PHE A 164 -1.51 -4.36 -15.59
CA PHE A 164 -0.54 -4.76 -14.59
C PHE A 164 0.89 -4.85 -15.16
N LYS A 165 1.86 -4.57 -14.29
CA LYS A 165 3.30 -4.72 -14.56
C LYS A 165 3.78 -6.03 -13.96
N ARG A 166 4.69 -6.69 -14.64
CA ARG A 166 5.22 -8.03 -14.31
C ARG A 166 6.00 -8.11 -12.99
N GLY A 167 6.58 -7.00 -12.51
CA GLY A 167 7.59 -7.03 -11.44
C GLY A 167 7.13 -7.65 -10.11
N GLY A 168 5.91 -7.33 -9.66
CA GLY A 168 5.36 -7.93 -8.44
C GLY A 168 5.01 -9.41 -8.58
N PHE A 169 4.67 -9.86 -9.78
CA PHE A 169 4.34 -11.26 -10.07
C PHE A 169 5.60 -12.11 -10.16
N VAL A 170 6.67 -11.58 -10.76
CA VAL A 170 7.97 -12.24 -10.72
C VAL A 170 8.48 -12.33 -9.29
N LEU A 171 8.31 -11.28 -8.48
CA LEU A 171 8.64 -11.35 -7.04
C LEU A 171 7.91 -12.51 -6.35
N ALA A 172 6.62 -12.69 -6.61
CA ALA A 172 5.82 -13.76 -6.01
C ALA A 172 6.25 -15.16 -6.49
N LEU A 173 6.52 -15.33 -7.79
CA LEU A 173 6.96 -16.61 -8.35
C LEU A 173 8.38 -16.99 -7.90
N GLU A 174 9.33 -16.05 -7.94
CA GLU A 174 10.73 -16.30 -7.55
C GLU A 174 10.87 -16.56 -6.05
N SER A 175 10.02 -15.95 -5.22
CA SER A 175 9.98 -16.25 -3.78
C SER A 175 9.18 -17.51 -3.43
N GLY A 176 8.40 -18.06 -4.36
CA GLY A 176 7.49 -19.18 -4.10
C GLY A 176 6.38 -18.87 -3.08
N LEU A 177 6.10 -17.59 -2.80
CA LEU A 177 5.12 -17.15 -1.81
C LEU A 177 3.80 -16.71 -2.47
N PRO A 178 2.66 -16.85 -1.78
CA PRO A 178 1.35 -16.52 -2.35
C PRO A 178 1.15 -15.01 -2.56
N ILE A 179 0.16 -14.68 -3.38
CA ILE A 179 -0.33 -13.31 -3.59
C ILE A 179 -1.61 -13.11 -2.79
N LEU A 180 -1.68 -12.08 -1.94
CA LEU A 180 -2.92 -11.68 -1.27
C LEU A 180 -3.56 -10.49 -2.02
N PRO A 181 -4.67 -10.70 -2.75
CA PRO A 181 -5.35 -9.62 -3.47
C PRO A 181 -6.20 -8.76 -2.52
N ILE A 182 -6.19 -7.45 -2.73
CA ILE A 182 -7.00 -6.47 -2.01
C ILE A 182 -7.68 -5.53 -3.02
N GLY A 183 -8.97 -5.25 -2.80
CA GLY A 183 -9.70 -4.20 -3.49
C GLY A 183 -9.89 -2.97 -2.60
N ILE A 184 -9.60 -1.78 -3.11
CA ILE A 184 -9.76 -0.51 -2.40
C ILE A 184 -10.75 0.38 -3.14
N ALA A 185 -11.66 1.00 -2.38
CA ALA A 185 -12.58 2.01 -2.86
C ALA A 185 -12.63 3.23 -1.92
N GLY A 186 -12.95 4.40 -2.50
CA GLY A 186 -13.25 5.64 -1.76
C GLY A 186 -12.07 6.60 -1.61
N THR A 187 -10.84 6.08 -1.46
CA THR A 187 -9.61 6.89 -1.40
C THR A 187 -9.40 7.72 -2.67
N GLY A 188 -9.68 7.15 -3.85
CA GLY A 188 -9.57 7.83 -5.16
C GLY A 188 -10.48 9.06 -5.30
N LYS A 189 -11.64 9.08 -4.63
CA LYS A 189 -12.52 10.26 -4.58
C LYS A 189 -11.90 11.38 -3.73
N VAL A 190 -11.17 11.02 -2.67
CA VAL A 190 -10.64 11.96 -1.67
C VAL A 190 -9.36 12.64 -2.15
N LEU A 191 -8.30 11.87 -2.42
CA LEU A 191 -7.00 12.42 -2.84
C LEU A 191 -6.47 11.68 -4.09
N PRO A 192 -7.09 11.90 -5.26
CA PRO A 192 -6.62 11.34 -6.54
C PRO A 192 -5.25 11.93 -6.93
N PRO A 193 -4.63 11.44 -8.03
CA PRO A 193 -3.40 12.02 -8.55
C PRO A 193 -3.49 13.53 -8.74
N GLY A 194 -2.45 14.24 -8.30
CA GLY A 194 -2.38 15.71 -8.37
C GLY A 194 -2.39 16.42 -7.02
N TRP A 195 -2.41 15.68 -5.90
CA TRP A 195 -2.27 16.22 -4.53
C TRP A 195 -3.34 17.25 -4.11
N VAL A 196 -4.53 17.21 -4.72
CA VAL A 196 -5.65 18.07 -4.34
C VAL A 196 -6.74 17.22 -3.71
N VAL A 197 -7.17 17.58 -2.49
CA VAL A 197 -8.31 16.94 -1.83
C VAL A 197 -9.59 17.34 -2.58
N ARG A 198 -10.22 16.36 -3.24
CA ARG A 198 -11.43 16.58 -4.06
C ARG A 198 -12.71 16.21 -3.34
N ASP A 199 -12.63 15.35 -2.33
CA ASP A 199 -13.79 14.96 -1.55
C ASP A 199 -13.46 14.49 -0.14
N THR A 200 -14.48 14.10 0.62
CA THR A 200 -14.32 13.47 1.95
C THR A 200 -15.31 12.33 2.11
N GLY A 201 -14.94 11.29 2.85
CA GLY A 201 -15.81 10.10 2.93
C GLY A 201 -15.23 8.96 3.76
N ALA A 202 -15.65 7.75 3.44
CA ALA A 202 -15.04 6.53 3.96
C ALA A 202 -14.12 5.91 2.89
N ALA A 203 -13.20 5.07 3.33
CA ALA A 203 -12.48 4.13 2.49
C ALA A 203 -12.93 2.72 2.84
N VAL A 204 -13.02 1.83 1.85
CA VAL A 204 -13.33 0.42 2.05
C VAL A 204 -12.23 -0.43 1.45
N LEU A 205 -11.70 -1.35 2.24
CA LEU A 205 -10.68 -2.34 1.86
C LEU A 205 -11.33 -3.73 1.90
N ALA A 206 -11.41 -4.41 0.76
CA ALA A 206 -11.86 -5.78 0.66
C ALA A 206 -10.64 -6.71 0.54
N VAL A 207 -10.45 -7.57 1.53
CA VAL A 207 -9.37 -8.57 1.58
C VAL A 207 -9.88 -9.86 0.96
N GLY A 208 -9.15 -10.39 -0.02
CA GLY A 208 -9.46 -11.67 -0.65
C GLY A 208 -8.69 -12.84 -0.06
N GLU A 209 -8.82 -13.99 -0.72
CA GLU A 209 -8.08 -15.21 -0.38
C GLU A 209 -6.68 -15.22 -1.03
N PRO A 210 -5.65 -15.76 -0.36
CA PRO A 210 -4.34 -15.93 -0.96
C PRO A 210 -4.39 -16.79 -2.23
N ILE A 211 -3.80 -16.27 -3.31
CA ILE A 211 -3.57 -16.97 -4.57
C ILE A 211 -2.22 -17.69 -4.47
N PRO A 212 -2.18 -19.03 -4.47
CA PRO A 212 -0.93 -19.77 -4.39
C PRO A 212 -0.09 -19.56 -5.67
N THR A 213 1.23 -19.55 -5.50
CA THR A 213 2.22 -19.53 -6.59
C THR A 213 2.85 -20.91 -6.82
N GLU A 214 2.67 -21.84 -5.89
CA GLU A 214 3.17 -23.21 -6.00
C GLU A 214 2.65 -23.88 -7.28
N GLY A 215 3.55 -24.49 -8.04
CA GLY A 215 3.24 -25.15 -9.31
C GLY A 215 2.89 -24.21 -10.48
N LYS A 216 2.88 -22.89 -10.27
CA LYS A 216 2.60 -21.92 -11.33
C LYS A 216 3.89 -21.48 -12.02
N THR A 217 3.97 -21.67 -13.33
CA THR A 217 5.06 -21.17 -14.19
C THR A 217 4.57 -20.14 -15.21
N ASP A 218 3.26 -20.11 -15.46
CA ASP A 218 2.65 -19.14 -16.37
C ASP A 218 2.36 -17.82 -15.64
N LEU A 219 3.23 -16.84 -15.90
CA LEU A 219 3.12 -15.49 -15.35
C LEU A 219 1.85 -14.77 -15.83
N GLU A 220 1.46 -14.95 -17.09
CA GLU A 220 0.33 -14.20 -17.67
C GLU A 220 -0.99 -14.74 -17.10
N ALA A 221 -1.11 -16.06 -16.90
CA ALA A 221 -2.23 -16.66 -16.19
C ALA A 221 -2.35 -16.14 -14.74
N LEU A 222 -1.24 -16.10 -14.00
CA LEU A 222 -1.22 -15.57 -12.63
C LEU A 222 -1.62 -14.08 -12.59
N MET A 223 -1.16 -13.29 -13.56
CA MET A 223 -1.52 -11.89 -13.70
C MET A 223 -3.01 -11.71 -13.99
N ALA A 224 -3.59 -12.53 -14.87
CA ALA A 224 -5.01 -12.49 -15.20
C ALA A 224 -5.89 -12.87 -13.99
N GLU A 225 -5.58 -13.98 -13.32
CA GLU A 225 -6.27 -14.45 -12.11
C GLU A 225 -6.24 -13.40 -10.99
N THR A 226 -5.07 -12.82 -10.73
CA THR A 226 -4.92 -11.76 -9.72
C THR A 226 -5.70 -10.51 -10.10
N ARG A 227 -5.73 -10.16 -11.40
CA ARG A 227 -6.49 -9.01 -11.89
C ARG A 227 -7.99 -9.21 -11.68
N GLU A 228 -8.52 -10.38 -12.01
CA GLU A 228 -9.92 -10.73 -11.78
C GLU A 228 -10.28 -10.69 -10.28
N ALA A 229 -9.41 -11.23 -9.42
CA ALA A 229 -9.59 -11.18 -7.98
C ALA A 229 -9.66 -9.74 -7.45
N ILE A 230 -8.70 -8.88 -7.85
CA ILE A 230 -8.68 -7.47 -7.43
C ILE A 230 -9.90 -6.72 -7.96
N LEU A 231 -10.33 -6.96 -9.20
CA LEU A 231 -11.55 -6.33 -9.75
C LEU A 231 -12.78 -6.70 -8.93
N LYS A 232 -12.98 -7.99 -8.65
CA LYS A 232 -14.10 -8.49 -7.86
C LYS A 232 -14.12 -7.85 -6.46
N LEU A 233 -12.98 -7.82 -5.78
CA LEU A 233 -12.85 -7.21 -4.44
C LEU A 233 -13.11 -5.70 -4.48
N ARG A 234 -12.59 -5.01 -5.50
CA ARG A 234 -12.82 -3.57 -5.69
C ARG A 234 -14.30 -3.27 -5.90
N ASP A 235 -15.01 -4.08 -6.67
CA ASP A 235 -16.44 -3.90 -6.90
C ASP A 235 -17.26 -4.14 -5.63
N GLN A 236 -16.90 -5.14 -4.83
CA GLN A 236 -17.47 -5.34 -3.49
C GLN A 236 -17.23 -4.13 -2.58
N ALA A 237 -15.99 -3.61 -2.57
CA ALA A 237 -15.65 -2.41 -1.79
C ALA A 237 -16.46 -1.18 -2.26
N ARG A 238 -16.70 -1.03 -3.57
CA ARG A 238 -17.53 0.05 -4.14
C ARG A 238 -19.01 -0.10 -3.77
N VAL A 239 -19.56 -1.31 -3.80
CA VAL A 239 -20.93 -1.58 -3.35
C VAL A 239 -21.08 -1.16 -1.89
N ARG A 240 -20.18 -1.63 -1.03
CA ARG A 240 -20.21 -1.29 0.40
C ARG A 240 -20.05 0.20 0.66
N LEU A 241 -19.16 0.87 -0.09
CA LEU A 241 -18.98 2.31 0.02
C LEU A 241 -20.29 3.06 -0.27
N ARG A 242 -21.04 2.66 -1.30
CA ARG A 242 -22.34 3.27 -1.62
C ARG A 242 -23.37 3.08 -0.50
N GLU A 243 -23.39 1.91 0.15
CA GLU A 243 -24.26 1.67 1.32
C GLU A 243 -23.91 2.58 2.51
N ILE A 244 -22.62 2.80 2.75
CA ILE A 244 -22.15 3.72 3.81
C ILE A 244 -22.54 5.16 3.48
N GLU A 245 -22.39 5.56 2.22
CA GLU A 245 -22.76 6.90 1.74
C GLU A 245 -24.28 7.13 1.85
N ALA A 246 -25.11 6.15 1.47
CA ALA A 246 -26.57 6.24 1.53
C ALA A 246 -27.15 6.30 2.96
N ARG A 247 -26.43 5.77 3.96
CA ARG A 247 -26.85 5.88 5.39
C ARG A 247 -26.53 7.24 6.01
N ARG A 248 -25.77 8.08 5.32
CA ARG A 248 -25.35 9.42 5.78
C ARG A 248 -26.16 10.55 5.15
N SER A 249 -26.91 10.26 4.08
CA SER A 249 -27.88 11.17 3.43
C SER A 249 -29.24 11.04 4.08
#